data_AF-A0AAN8FI46-F1
#
_entry.id   AF-A0AAN8FI46-F1
#
_cell.length_a   1.000
_cell.length_b   1.000
_cell.length_c   1.000
_cell.angle_alpha   90.00
_cell.angle_beta   90.00
_cell.angle_gamma   90.00
#
_symmetry.space_group_name_H-M   'P 1'
#
loop_
_entity.id
_entity.type
_entity.pdbx_description
1 polymer ?
#
loop_
_entity_poly.entity_id
_entity_poly.type
_entity_poly.pdbx_seq_one_letter_code
_entity_poly.pdbx_strand_id
1 'polypeptide(L)'
;QAIDVAREQVQSGAQLLDVNMDDGLLDGPYAMSKFLRLIATEPDIAKVPVCIDSSDFSVIIAGLEAIQGKCVVNSISLKEGEQAFIERARLIRRYGAAVVVMAFDEQGQAAETQRKYEICERSYRILTEEVGFNPCDIIFDPNILTIATGMEEHCNYGVYFIDATRMIRVGF
;
A
#
# COMPACT_ATOMS: atom_id res chain seq x y z
N GLN A 1 -19.06 -7.77 15.38
CA GLN A 1 -18.44 -8.76 14.48
C GLN A 1 -17.23 -8.16 13.75
N ALA A 2 -17.36 -7.22 12.80
CA ALA A 2 -16.20 -6.69 12.07
C ALA A 2 -15.15 -5.98 12.96
N ILE A 3 -15.59 -5.22 13.97
CA ILE A 3 -14.71 -4.58 14.96
C ILE A 3 -13.97 -5.64 15.81
N ASP A 4 -14.59 -6.78 16.07
CA ASP A 4 -14.01 -7.82 16.92
C ASP A 4 -12.80 -8.47 16.25
N VAL A 5 -12.84 -8.63 14.92
CA VAL A 5 -11.70 -9.12 14.12
C VAL A 5 -10.53 -8.15 14.19
N ALA A 6 -10.79 -6.84 14.08
CA ALA A 6 -9.74 -5.82 14.24
C ALA A 6 -9.13 -5.86 15.65
N ARG A 7 -9.97 -5.99 16.68
CA ARG A 7 -9.52 -6.10 18.08
C ARG A 7 -8.66 -7.35 18.31
N GLU A 8 -9.09 -8.50 17.79
CA GLU A 8 -8.37 -9.77 17.91
C GLU A 8 -6.99 -9.70 17.25
N GLN A 9 -6.88 -9.07 16.08
CA GLN A 9 -5.58 -8.87 15.42
C GLN A 9 -4.64 -8.00 16.25
N VAL A 10 -5.12 -6.89 16.81
CA VAL A 10 -4.31 -6.03 17.69
C VAL A 10 -3.88 -6.78 18.95
N GLN A 11 -4.78 -7.53 19.59
CA GLN A 11 -4.48 -8.35 20.75
C GLN A 11 -3.48 -9.47 20.44
N SER A 12 -3.50 -9.97 19.20
CA SER A 12 -2.56 -10.97 18.68
C SER A 12 -1.20 -10.37 18.25
N GLY A 13 -1.01 -9.06 18.38
CA GLY A 13 0.27 -8.38 18.16
C GLY A 13 0.38 -7.60 16.85
N ALA A 14 -0.71 -7.42 16.09
CA ALA A 14 -0.69 -6.55 14.91
C ALA A 14 -0.38 -5.11 15.32
N GLN A 15 0.65 -4.52 14.71
CA GLN A 15 1.08 -3.13 14.96
C GLN A 15 0.55 -2.14 13.92
N LEU A 16 -0.13 -2.64 12.89
CA LEU A 16 -0.78 -1.92 11.80
C LEU A 16 -1.99 -2.74 11.39
N LEU A 17 -3.14 -2.10 11.17
CA LEU A 17 -4.33 -2.77 10.65
C LEU A 17 -4.55 -2.39 9.20
N ASP A 18 -4.51 -3.38 8.31
CA ASP A 18 -4.90 -3.20 6.92
C ASP A 18 -6.42 -3.35 6.78
N VAL A 19 -7.06 -2.36 6.15
CA VAL A 19 -8.50 -2.30 5.94
C VAL A 19 -8.76 -2.17 4.46
N ASN A 20 -9.38 -3.20 3.89
CA ASN A 20 -9.84 -3.24 2.52
C ASN A 20 -11.36 -3.40 2.47
N MET A 21 -12.03 -2.57 1.66
CA MET A 21 -13.49 -2.56 1.49
C MET A 21 -13.91 -2.74 0.02
N ASP A 22 -12.99 -3.19 -0.84
CA ASP A 22 -13.23 -3.43 -2.26
C ASP A 22 -14.07 -4.70 -2.43
N ASP A 23 -15.37 -4.50 -2.68
CA ASP A 23 -16.28 -5.55 -3.10
C ASP A 23 -17.39 -4.94 -3.97
N GLY A 24 -17.82 -5.66 -5.01
CA GLY A 24 -18.83 -5.17 -5.96
C GLY A 24 -20.23 -4.92 -5.34
N LEU A 25 -20.48 -5.39 -4.12
CA LEU A 25 -21.72 -5.19 -3.38
C LEU A 25 -21.64 -4.01 -2.39
N LEU A 26 -20.47 -3.39 -2.22
CA LEU A 26 -20.25 -2.31 -1.26
C LEU A 26 -20.12 -0.95 -1.94
N ASP A 27 -20.64 0.08 -1.27
CA ASP A 27 -20.21 1.46 -1.50
C ASP A 27 -18.86 1.64 -0.79
N GLY A 28 -17.76 1.47 -1.54
CA GLY A 28 -16.40 1.50 -1.01
C GLY A 28 -16.07 2.75 -0.19
N PRO A 29 -16.24 3.97 -0.73
CA PRO A 29 -15.96 5.21 0.02
C PRO A 29 -16.76 5.32 1.32
N TYR A 30 -18.05 4.96 1.29
CA TYR A 30 -18.89 4.96 2.49
C TYR A 30 -18.45 3.90 3.50
N ALA A 31 -18.22 2.67 3.04
CA ALA A 31 -17.84 1.53 3.88
C ALA A 31 -16.50 1.78 4.59
N MET A 32 -15.49 2.26 3.86
CA MET A 32 -14.19 2.64 4.40
C MET A 32 -14.34 3.71 5.46
N SER A 33 -14.97 4.84 5.12
CA SER A 33 -15.15 5.96 6.04
C SER A 33 -15.88 5.56 7.32
N LYS A 34 -16.93 4.74 7.18
CA LYS A 34 -17.73 4.26 8.30
C LYS A 34 -16.90 3.35 9.20
N PHE A 35 -16.18 2.39 8.63
CA PHE A 35 -15.38 1.46 9.42
C PHE A 35 -14.25 2.16 10.16
N LEU A 36 -13.52 3.06 9.51
CA LEU A 36 -12.44 3.83 10.15
C LEU A 36 -12.94 4.68 11.32
N ARG A 37 -14.10 5.32 11.19
CA ARG A 37 -14.71 6.08 12.30
C ARG A 37 -15.16 5.19 13.45
N LEU A 38 -15.64 3.97 13.16
CA LEU A 38 -16.04 3.02 14.20
C LEU A 38 -14.82 2.52 15.00
N ILE A 39 -13.75 2.09 14.33
CA ILE A 39 -12.56 1.60 15.04
C ILE A 39 -11.84 2.72 15.81
N ALA A 40 -11.96 3.98 15.36
CA ALA A 40 -11.45 5.14 16.11
C ALA A 40 -12.14 5.35 17.46
N THR A 41 -13.39 4.86 17.63
CA THR A 41 -14.08 4.92 18.94
C THR A 41 -13.68 3.82 19.91
N GLU A 42 -12.87 2.86 19.48
CA GLU A 42 -12.42 1.71 20.27
C GLU A 42 -10.98 1.93 20.73
N PRO A 43 -10.72 2.29 22.01
CA PRO A 43 -9.39 2.66 22.48
C PRO A 43 -8.33 1.58 22.30
N ASP A 44 -8.72 0.31 22.31
CA ASP A 44 -7.79 -0.81 22.08
C ASP A 44 -7.32 -0.91 20.64
N ILE A 45 -8.17 -0.50 19.68
CA ILE A 45 -7.85 -0.52 18.26
C ILE A 45 -7.16 0.79 17.84
N ALA A 46 -7.63 1.93 18.34
CA ALA A 46 -7.12 3.26 17.98
C ALA A 46 -5.64 3.50 18.36
N LYS A 47 -5.00 2.59 19.11
CA LYS A 47 -3.59 2.64 19.48
C LYS A 47 -2.65 2.30 18.31
N VAL A 48 -3.13 1.59 17.29
CA VAL A 48 -2.32 1.20 16.13
C VAL A 48 -2.71 2.02 14.90
N PRO A 49 -1.75 2.38 14.03
CA PRO A 49 -2.06 2.99 12.74
C PRO A 49 -2.89 2.06 11.85
N VAL A 50 -3.53 2.64 10.85
CA VAL A 50 -4.27 1.91 9.81
C VAL A 50 -3.57 2.04 8.47
N CYS A 51 -3.58 0.96 7.72
CA CYS A 51 -3.27 0.90 6.30
C CYS A 51 -4.59 0.89 5.53
N ILE A 52 -4.84 1.95 4.76
CA ILE A 52 -6.05 2.12 3.96
C ILE A 52 -5.77 1.41 2.63
N ASP A 53 -6.40 0.26 2.42
CA ASP A 53 -6.19 -0.58 1.24
C ASP A 53 -7.37 -0.48 0.28
N SER A 54 -7.07 -0.09 -0.96
CA SER A 54 -8.04 -0.02 -2.05
C SER A 54 -7.35 0.13 -3.41
N SER A 55 -7.95 -0.51 -4.41
CA SER A 55 -7.63 -0.30 -5.83
C SER A 55 -8.28 0.95 -6.42
N ASP A 56 -9.36 1.45 -5.80
CA ASP A 56 -10.01 2.71 -6.15
C ASP A 56 -9.48 3.85 -5.27
N PHE A 57 -8.88 4.85 -5.92
CA PHE A 57 -8.33 6.02 -5.26
C PHE A 57 -9.40 6.87 -4.56
N SER A 58 -10.67 6.82 -4.98
CA SER A 58 -11.76 7.52 -4.30
C SER A 58 -11.99 7.01 -2.87
N VAL A 59 -11.82 5.69 -2.66
CA VAL A 59 -11.89 5.04 -1.34
C VAL A 59 -10.71 5.44 -0.47
N ILE A 60 -9.51 5.54 -1.06
CA ILE A 60 -8.31 6.04 -0.36
C ILE A 60 -8.57 7.46 0.17
N ILE A 61 -9.13 8.36 -0.65
CA ILE A 61 -9.45 9.72 -0.21
C ILE A 61 -10.47 9.73 0.93
N ALA A 62 -11.54 8.94 0.80
CA ALA A 62 -12.54 8.83 1.85
C ALA A 62 -11.95 8.32 3.17
N GLY A 63 -11.00 7.37 3.09
CA GLY A 63 -10.26 6.87 4.24
C GLY A 63 -9.35 7.94 4.87
N LEU A 64 -8.59 8.67 4.05
CA LEU A 64 -7.70 9.76 4.49
C LEU A 64 -8.46 10.90 5.17
N GLU A 65 -9.67 11.22 4.69
CA GLU A 65 -10.55 12.21 5.30
C GLU A 65 -11.22 11.72 6.60
N ALA A 66 -11.41 10.40 6.75
CA ALA A 66 -12.08 9.81 7.90
C ALA A 66 -11.13 9.53 9.08
N ILE A 67 -9.84 9.31 8.81
CA ILE A 67 -8.87 8.92 9.83
C ILE A 67 -8.25 10.10 10.58
N GLN A 68 -7.93 9.88 11.85
CA GLN A 68 -7.13 10.81 12.65
C GLN A 68 -5.75 10.22 12.90
N GLY A 69 -4.72 11.05 12.75
CA GLY A 69 -3.32 10.63 12.88
C GLY A 69 -2.72 10.13 11.56
N LYS A 70 -1.47 9.66 11.64
CA LYS A 70 -0.73 9.19 10.47
C LYS A 70 -1.15 7.77 10.11
N CYS A 71 -1.52 7.57 8.85
CA CYS A 71 -1.88 6.28 8.26
C CYS A 71 -0.92 5.90 7.13
N VAL A 72 -1.10 4.70 6.59
CA VAL A 72 -0.43 4.20 5.39
C VAL A 72 -1.48 4.08 4.28
N VAL A 73 -1.16 4.53 3.07
CA VAL A 73 -1.97 4.29 1.88
C VAL A 73 -1.45 3.06 1.16
N ASN A 74 -2.32 2.08 0.93
CA ASN A 74 -2.06 0.90 0.11
C ASN A 74 -3.03 0.91 -1.09
N SER A 75 -2.60 1.28 -2.29
CA SER A 75 -1.25 1.69 -2.69
C SER A 75 -1.32 2.65 -3.88
N ILE A 76 -0.17 3.13 -4.34
CA ILE A 76 -0.04 3.78 -5.65
C ILE A 76 0.98 3.04 -6.52
N SER A 77 0.91 3.24 -7.83
CA SER A 77 1.84 2.64 -8.79
C SER A 77 1.93 3.48 -10.07
N LEU A 78 2.87 3.13 -10.94
CA LEU A 78 3.05 3.77 -12.25
C LEU A 78 2.14 3.18 -13.33
N LYS A 79 1.19 2.30 -12.98
CA LYS A 79 0.26 1.63 -13.92
C LYS A 79 -0.47 2.59 -14.86
N GLU A 80 -0.91 3.73 -14.33
CA GLU A 80 -1.63 4.76 -15.09
C GLU A 80 -0.71 5.88 -15.61
N GLY A 81 0.60 5.64 -15.55
CA GLY A 81 1.63 6.59 -15.94
C GLY A 81 2.08 7.52 -14.80
N GLU A 82 3.19 8.19 -15.08
CA GLU A 82 3.91 9.05 -14.14
C GLU A 82 3.10 10.25 -13.63
N GLN A 83 2.32 10.89 -14.50
CA GLN A 83 1.52 12.06 -14.12
C GLN A 83 0.49 11.71 -13.04
N ALA A 84 -0.25 10.61 -13.23
CA ALA A 84 -1.23 10.13 -12.25
C ALA A 84 -0.56 9.73 -10.93
N PHE A 85 0.61 9.07 -11.00
CA PHE A 85 1.41 8.71 -9.83
C PHE A 85 1.83 9.95 -9.02
N ILE A 86 2.35 10.99 -9.68
CA ILE A 86 2.76 12.26 -9.04
C ILE A 86 1.57 12.97 -8.41
N GLU A 87 0.44 13.05 -9.09
CA GLU A 87 -0.78 13.70 -8.57
C GLU A 87 -1.29 13.02 -7.30
N ARG A 88 -1.38 11.68 -7.33
CA ARG A 88 -1.77 10.86 -6.18
C ARG A 88 -0.77 11.02 -5.03
N ALA A 89 0.53 10.91 -5.30
CA ALA A 89 1.58 11.06 -4.30
C ALA A 89 1.57 12.45 -3.63
N ARG A 90 1.36 13.53 -4.39
CA ARG A 90 1.21 14.89 -3.84
C ARG A 90 0.01 14.99 -2.92
N LEU A 91 -1.10 14.36 -3.26
CA LEU A 91 -2.29 14.36 -2.40
C LEU A 91 -2.07 13.57 -1.11
N ILE A 92 -1.51 12.37 -1.19
CA ILE A 92 -1.15 11.54 -0.02
C ILE A 92 -0.20 12.31 0.91
N ARG A 93 0.83 12.97 0.34
CA ARG A 93 1.77 13.82 1.08
C ARG A 93 1.07 14.98 1.78
N ARG A 94 0.07 15.61 1.15
CA ARG A 94 -0.72 16.69 1.79
C ARG A 94 -1.51 16.20 3.00
N TYR A 95 -1.97 14.96 3.00
CA TYR A 95 -2.60 14.32 4.15
C TYR A 95 -1.58 13.85 5.21
N GLY A 96 -0.28 13.89 4.92
CA GLY A 96 0.78 13.47 5.84
C GLY A 96 0.87 11.96 6.05
N ALA A 97 0.29 11.16 5.15
CA ALA A 97 0.31 9.70 5.20
C ALA A 97 1.60 9.11 4.59
N ALA A 98 1.98 7.93 5.06
CA ALA A 98 2.96 7.08 4.38
C ALA A 98 2.30 6.35 3.20
N VAL A 99 3.11 5.77 2.32
CA VAL A 99 2.59 5.18 1.08
C VAL A 99 3.28 3.87 0.73
N VAL A 100 2.48 2.87 0.38
CA VAL A 100 2.93 1.65 -0.30
C VAL A 100 3.00 1.92 -1.81
N VAL A 101 4.12 1.57 -2.40
CA VAL A 101 4.38 1.70 -3.83
C VAL A 101 4.55 0.31 -4.43
N MET A 102 3.60 -0.08 -5.28
CA MET A 102 3.64 -1.38 -5.95
C MET A 102 4.66 -1.37 -7.09
N ALA A 103 5.38 -2.47 -7.28
CA ALA A 103 6.20 -2.70 -8.47
C ALA A 103 5.32 -3.02 -9.71
N PHE A 104 4.55 -2.03 -10.15
CA PHE A 104 3.67 -2.07 -11.30
C PHE A 104 3.80 -0.75 -12.07
N ASP A 105 4.11 -0.81 -13.36
CA ASP A 105 4.20 0.37 -14.20
C ASP A 105 3.40 0.24 -15.51
N GLU A 106 3.64 1.14 -16.46
CA GLU A 106 2.94 1.19 -17.74
C GLU A 106 3.09 -0.11 -18.57
N GLN A 107 4.10 -0.94 -18.27
CA GLN A 107 4.33 -2.22 -18.94
C GLN A 107 3.72 -3.41 -18.20
N GLY A 108 3.10 -3.20 -17.04
CA GLY A 108 2.46 -4.25 -16.26
C GLY A 108 3.10 -4.52 -14.90
N GLN A 109 2.71 -5.65 -14.32
CA GLN A 109 3.18 -6.09 -13.01
C GLN A 109 4.58 -6.72 -13.12
N ALA A 110 5.52 -6.30 -12.25
CA ALA A 110 6.85 -6.88 -12.24
C ALA A 110 6.90 -8.25 -11.56
N ALA A 111 7.28 -9.27 -12.33
CA ALA A 111 7.48 -10.63 -11.85
C ALA A 111 8.94 -10.96 -11.52
N GLU A 112 9.90 -10.44 -12.30
CA GLU A 112 11.33 -10.75 -12.17
C GLU A 112 12.09 -9.76 -11.26
N THR A 113 13.19 -10.21 -10.64
CA THR A 113 14.00 -9.43 -9.69
C THR A 113 14.37 -8.05 -10.23
N GLN A 114 14.96 -8.00 -11.42
CA GLN A 114 15.49 -6.77 -12.00
C GLN A 114 14.36 -5.79 -12.30
N ARG A 115 13.24 -6.29 -12.84
CA ARG A 115 12.08 -5.45 -13.14
C ARG A 115 11.45 -4.87 -11.88
N LYS A 116 11.37 -5.64 -10.80
CA LYS A 116 10.90 -5.15 -9.49
C LYS A 116 11.78 -4.00 -9.00
N TYR A 117 13.11 -4.17 -9.04
CA TYR A 117 14.07 -3.14 -8.62
C TYR A 117 13.96 -1.86 -9.45
N GLU A 118 13.93 -1.97 -10.78
CA GLU A 118 13.86 -0.81 -11.69
C GLU A 118 12.63 0.06 -11.47
N ILE A 119 11.46 -0.57 -11.28
CA ILE A 119 10.23 0.18 -11.01
C ILE A 119 10.33 0.88 -9.65
N CYS A 120 10.79 0.19 -8.61
CA CYS A 120 10.96 0.78 -7.29
C CYS A 120 11.98 1.94 -7.29
N GLU A 121 13.11 1.80 -7.99
CA GLU A 121 14.13 2.84 -8.13
C GLU A 121 13.58 4.08 -8.87
N ARG A 122 12.87 3.88 -9.98
CA ARG A 122 12.18 4.97 -10.71
C ARG A 122 11.17 5.68 -9.81
N SER A 123 10.31 4.91 -9.13
CA SER A 123 9.31 5.47 -8.22
C SER A 123 9.95 6.21 -7.05
N TYR A 124 11.06 5.70 -6.49
CA TYR A 124 11.79 6.37 -5.42
C TYR A 124 12.26 7.75 -5.86
N ARG A 125 12.94 7.83 -7.02
CA ARG A 125 13.43 9.10 -7.56
C ARG A 125 12.30 10.10 -7.79
N ILE A 126 11.19 9.69 -8.40
CA ILE A 126 10.03 10.57 -8.61
C ILE A 126 9.49 11.08 -7.25
N LEU A 127 9.34 10.19 -6.27
CA LEU A 127 8.81 10.55 -4.95
C LEU A 127 9.74 11.51 -4.20
N THR A 128 11.05 11.26 -4.18
CA THR A 128 11.99 12.07 -3.41
C THR A 128 12.43 13.35 -4.12
N GLU A 129 12.69 13.28 -5.43
CA GLU A 129 13.25 14.40 -6.21
C GLU A 129 12.16 15.36 -6.71
N GLU A 130 10.98 14.85 -7.11
CA GLU A 130 9.93 15.68 -7.73
C GLU A 130 8.73 15.98 -6.82
N VAL A 131 8.30 15.00 -6.02
CA VAL A 131 7.17 15.18 -5.08
C VAL A 131 7.64 15.75 -3.73
N GLY A 132 8.88 15.47 -3.35
CA GLY A 132 9.45 15.85 -2.05
C GLY A 132 8.91 15.00 -0.89
N PHE A 133 8.63 13.72 -1.15
CA PHE A 133 8.22 12.75 -0.15
C PHE A 133 9.39 12.42 0.79
N ASN A 134 9.10 12.15 2.07
CA ASN A 134 10.12 11.65 2.99
C ASN A 134 10.41 10.18 2.66
N PRO A 135 11.67 9.77 2.40
CA PRO A 135 11.98 8.38 2.09
C PRO A 135 11.56 7.40 3.20
N CYS A 136 11.56 7.82 4.47
CA CYS A 136 11.08 6.99 5.59
C CYS A 136 9.56 6.74 5.57
N ASP A 137 8.82 7.44 4.72
CA ASP A 137 7.38 7.29 4.54
C ASP A 137 7.03 6.49 3.27
N ILE A 138 8.03 5.95 2.57
CA ILE A 138 7.86 5.13 1.37
C ILE A 138 8.08 3.66 1.74
N ILE A 139 7.09 2.83 1.43
CA ILE A 139 7.15 1.37 1.60
C ILE A 139 7.06 0.77 0.20
N PHE A 140 8.08 0.04 -0.23
CA PHE A 140 8.02 -0.66 -1.50
C PHE A 140 7.41 -2.04 -1.33
N ASP A 141 6.47 -2.38 -2.20
CA ASP A 141 5.96 -3.74 -2.38
C ASP A 141 6.45 -4.28 -3.75
N PRO A 142 7.50 -5.12 -3.75
CA PRO A 142 7.99 -5.78 -4.95
C PRO A 142 7.06 -6.86 -5.51
N ASN A 143 5.80 -6.99 -5.07
CA ASN A 143 4.84 -8.04 -5.40
C ASN A 143 5.27 -9.45 -4.93
N ILE A 144 4.62 -9.94 -3.88
CA ILE A 144 4.61 -11.37 -3.55
C ILE A 144 3.60 -12.06 -4.48
N LEU A 145 4.08 -12.98 -5.32
CA LEU A 145 3.26 -13.71 -6.29
C LEU A 145 3.19 -15.20 -5.95
N THR A 146 2.09 -15.86 -6.34
CA THR A 146 1.83 -17.27 -6.06
C THR A 146 2.86 -18.19 -6.72
N ILE A 147 3.44 -19.09 -5.93
CA ILE A 147 4.30 -20.18 -6.40
C ILE A 147 3.55 -21.52 -6.37
N ALA A 148 4.19 -22.59 -6.86
CA ALA A 148 3.60 -23.94 -6.89
C ALA A 148 2.26 -24.03 -7.66
N THR A 149 2.11 -23.23 -8.71
CA THR A 149 0.90 -23.18 -9.54
C THR A 149 0.84 -24.29 -10.61
N GLY A 150 1.89 -25.10 -10.74
CA GLY A 150 2.06 -26.06 -11.84
C GLY A 150 2.68 -25.48 -13.11
N MET A 151 3.05 -24.18 -13.11
CA MET A 151 3.75 -23.51 -14.21
C MET A 151 5.21 -23.23 -13.83
N GLU A 152 6.16 -23.64 -14.67
CA GLU A 152 7.60 -23.51 -14.39
C GLU A 152 8.05 -22.05 -14.24
N GLU A 153 7.42 -21.14 -14.99
CA GLU A 153 7.66 -19.69 -14.95
C GLU A 153 7.48 -19.10 -13.55
N HIS A 154 6.65 -19.71 -12.70
CA HIS A 154 6.31 -19.20 -11.37
C HIS A 154 7.23 -19.74 -10.27
N CYS A 155 8.11 -20.71 -10.57
CA CYS A 155 8.93 -21.39 -9.56
C CYS A 155 9.83 -20.42 -8.78
N ASN A 156 10.31 -19.37 -9.42
CA ASN A 156 11.28 -18.45 -8.83
C ASN A 156 10.68 -17.16 -8.27
N TYR A 157 9.34 -16.97 -8.28
CA TYR A 157 8.75 -15.70 -7.82
C TYR A 157 9.11 -15.35 -6.37
N GLY A 158 9.17 -16.35 -5.48
CA GLY A 158 9.63 -16.14 -4.10
C GLY A 158 11.08 -15.68 -4.01
N VAL A 159 11.98 -16.27 -4.82
CA VAL A 159 13.40 -15.87 -4.89
C VAL A 159 13.51 -14.47 -5.45
N TYR A 160 12.76 -14.16 -6.51
CA TYR A 160 12.78 -12.85 -7.16
C TYR A 160 12.33 -11.71 -6.23
N PHE A 161 11.33 -11.97 -5.39
CA PHE A 161 10.93 -11.03 -4.34
C PHE A 161 12.07 -10.79 -3.34
N ILE A 162 12.65 -11.85 -2.78
CA ILE A 162 13.71 -11.75 -1.75
C ILE A 162 14.93 -10.99 -2.28
N ASP A 163 15.35 -11.29 -3.51
CA ASP A 163 16.51 -10.64 -4.12
C ASP A 163 16.21 -9.17 -4.42
N ALA A 164 15.02 -8.84 -4.91
CA ALA A 164 14.61 -7.45 -5.13
C ALA A 164 14.56 -6.67 -3.82
N THR A 165 14.03 -7.25 -2.74
CA THR A 165 14.05 -6.64 -1.40
C THR A 165 15.46 -6.32 -0.93
N ARG A 166 16.44 -7.22 -1.17
CA ARG A 166 17.84 -6.99 -0.83
C ARG A 166 18.43 -5.84 -1.63
N MET A 167 18.16 -5.79 -2.94
CA MET A 167 18.64 -4.73 -3.82
C MET A 167 18.06 -3.38 -3.43
N ILE A 168 16.74 -3.28 -3.21
CA ILE A 168 16.05 -2.05 -2.80
C ILE A 168 16.69 -1.51 -1.51
N ARG A 169 16.84 -2.34 -0.47
CA ARG A 169 17.40 -1.93 0.82
C ARG A 169 18.83 -1.38 0.76
N VAL A 170 19.63 -1.84 -0.20
CA VAL A 170 21.04 -1.43 -0.35
C VAL A 170 21.18 -0.28 -1.35
N GLY A 171 20.27 -0.17 -2.31
CA GLY A 171 20.34 0.76 -3.43
C GLY A 171 19.92 2.19 -3.09
N PHE A 172 18.87 2.36 -2.29
CA PHE A 172 18.30 3.68 -1.96
C PHE A 172 17.49 3.63 -0.65
#